data_AF-A0A7W1IRJ8-F1
#
_entry.id   AF-A0A7W1IRJ8-F1
#
_cell.length_a   1.000
_cell.length_b   1.000
_cell.length_c   1.000
_cell.angle_alpha   90.00
_cell.angle_beta   90.00
_cell.angle_gamma   90.00
#
_symmetry.space_group_name_H-M   'P 1'
#
loop_
_entity.id
_entity.type
_entity.pdbx_description
1 polymer ?
#
loop_
_entity_poly.entity_id
_entity_poly.type
_entity_poly.pdbx_seq_one_letter_code
_entity_poly.pdbx_strand_id
1 'polypeptide(L)'
;MLAGSAWSAEPPVAPANGEKPWSEQFTMVLKEHERTFVVYNGAAYLVMQADDLKDPGFLDRKDVMIDGKFERADRDKAWFYHLDKLVALAPADRWATRLEGDNLHIFGKASTGTAANGLPQVTLAVTAVEVAASDAQVIAKLIDAVPANDYDARLKLAASVRETGQAQGNRDFWNVSADNIVVQAIDAALIEAEAKKDAKLLHKAMGWAIDTLKDPTVAARVGSQAWIQQAGGPDAEAVARRMRALDFEFYNGQWRPRPEAYVLQFDDRFNAIAWRDAESYYKLGRWVEANAELIPRARELSHRAYQAAYRADPKHNGTRRELGLEAISAGGGDKSTPKGPFNHADSGLVLDGPEGWLRSDPISGDATWIDPKSDTAFVSIKVLQGDSAGVDFEAAWTRQRTALQGRQGFAVIEEVDLPFRQGKAKRMRFSYKEGRYTRLAETVVAYGSEAKCAVVLDGSFTEGEQDAVGGALLELFERLVIPAAKEKGAIKQPSADGAGTQDTNST
;
A
#
# COMPACT_ATOMS: atom_id res chain seq x y z
N MET A 1 66.03 52.84 -9.09
CA MET A 1 65.85 51.53 -9.74
C MET A 1 65.71 50.49 -8.65
N LEU A 2 64.62 49.71 -8.74
CA LEU A 2 64.43 48.30 -8.33
C LEU A 2 64.74 47.93 -6.84
N ALA A 3 63.76 47.70 -5.97
CA ALA A 3 62.79 46.58 -5.89
C ALA A 3 63.37 45.30 -5.26
N GLY A 4 62.64 44.76 -4.27
CA GLY A 4 62.51 43.32 -4.03
C GLY A 4 63.03 42.81 -2.69
N SER A 5 62.12 42.53 -1.75
CA SER A 5 61.81 41.14 -1.33
C SER A 5 60.72 41.17 -0.24
N ALA A 6 59.51 40.80 -0.67
CA ALA A 6 58.39 40.51 0.20
C ALA A 6 58.66 39.19 0.95
N TRP A 7 58.52 39.21 2.28
CA TRP A 7 58.24 38.00 3.04
C TRP A 7 56.72 37.94 3.19
N SER A 8 56.07 37.25 2.26
CA SER A 8 54.73 36.72 2.47
C SER A 8 54.82 35.72 3.62
N ALA A 9 54.20 36.02 4.75
CA ALA A 9 53.81 34.98 5.68
C ALA A 9 52.67 34.21 5.00
N GLU A 10 52.94 32.97 4.60
CA GLU A 10 51.90 32.03 4.18
C GLU A 10 50.80 31.98 5.26
N PRO A 11 49.51 31.92 4.89
CA PRO A 11 48.47 31.63 5.85
C PRO A 11 48.80 30.27 6.51
N PRO A 12 48.59 30.12 7.84
CA PRO A 12 48.87 28.85 8.50
C PRO A 12 48.09 27.74 7.80
N VAL A 13 48.84 26.73 7.34
CA VAL A 13 48.32 25.50 6.78
C VAL A 13 47.40 24.87 7.81
N ALA A 14 46.11 24.76 7.48
CA ALA A 14 45.15 24.03 8.30
C ALA A 14 45.69 22.60 8.52
N PRO A 15 45.77 22.09 9.76
CA PRO A 15 46.23 20.73 9.98
C PRO A 15 45.24 19.77 9.31
N ALA A 16 45.75 19.07 8.29
CA ALA A 16 45.12 17.92 7.69
C ALA A 16 45.30 16.74 8.66
N ASN A 17 44.32 16.53 9.53
CA ASN A 17 43.89 15.26 10.12
C ASN A 17 42.77 15.57 11.12
N GLY A 18 41.75 14.72 11.20
CA GLY A 18 40.58 14.88 12.10
C GLY A 18 40.89 14.75 13.60
N GLU A 19 42.09 15.16 14.01
CA GLU A 19 42.52 15.42 15.38
C GLU A 19 42.22 16.87 15.72
N LYS A 20 41.87 17.10 16.98
CA LYS A 20 41.42 18.38 17.52
C LYS A 20 42.34 19.55 17.09
N PRO A 21 41.83 20.78 16.90
CA PRO A 21 42.60 21.89 16.33
C PRO A 21 43.71 22.45 17.22
N TRP A 22 43.85 21.96 18.46
CA TRP A 22 44.85 22.40 19.42
C TRP A 22 46.05 21.46 19.48
N SER A 23 47.24 22.02 19.77
CA SER A 23 48.49 21.26 19.83
C SER A 23 48.67 20.48 21.13
N GLU A 24 48.09 20.97 22.23
CA GLU A 24 48.25 20.38 23.56
C GLU A 24 46.97 20.50 24.40
N GLN A 25 46.76 19.57 25.33
CA GLN A 25 45.70 19.59 26.33
C GLN A 25 46.29 19.21 27.69
N PHE A 26 45.99 19.98 28.73
CA PHE A 26 46.46 19.72 30.09
C PHE A 26 45.42 20.12 31.14
N THR A 27 45.53 19.60 32.36
CA THR A 27 44.66 19.96 33.47
C THR A 27 45.41 20.76 34.54
N MET A 28 44.70 21.68 35.20
CA MET A 28 45.20 22.38 36.39
C MET A 28 44.05 22.66 37.36
N VAL A 29 44.38 22.87 38.64
CA VAL A 29 43.38 23.24 39.65
C VAL A 29 43.16 24.75 39.64
N LEU A 30 41.93 25.18 39.42
CA LEU A 30 41.51 26.57 39.45
C LEU A 30 40.27 26.71 40.36
N LYS A 31 40.37 27.54 41.41
CA LYS A 31 39.33 27.66 42.46
C LYS A 31 38.85 26.28 42.98
N GLU A 32 39.78 25.44 43.40
CA GLU A 32 39.50 24.11 44.00
C GLU A 32 38.89 23.07 43.05
N HIS A 33 38.73 23.39 41.75
CA HIS A 33 38.27 22.44 40.75
C HIS A 33 39.36 22.13 39.73
N GLU A 34 39.47 20.86 39.33
CA GLU A 34 40.24 20.49 38.15
C GLU A 34 39.59 21.09 36.90
N ARG A 35 40.41 21.77 36.09
CA ARG A 35 40.00 22.46 34.87
C ARG A 35 40.91 22.07 33.73
N THR A 36 40.34 21.91 32.55
CA THR A 36 41.06 21.55 31.33
C THR A 36 41.41 22.81 30.54
N PHE A 37 42.63 22.85 30.04
CA PHE A 37 43.13 23.88 29.14
C PHE A 37 43.57 23.25 27.82
N VAL A 38 43.42 23.99 26.73
CA VAL A 38 43.88 23.62 25.38
C VAL A 38 44.80 24.70 24.83
N VAL A 39 45.86 24.30 24.13
CA VAL A 39 46.82 25.23 23.51
C VAL A 39 46.51 25.37 22.03
N TYR A 40 46.03 26.54 21.62
CA TYR A 40 45.71 26.84 20.22
C TYR A 40 46.52 28.07 19.77
N ASN A 41 47.27 27.93 18.66
CA ASN A 41 48.17 28.95 18.13
C ASN A 41 49.12 29.56 19.19
N GLY A 42 49.65 28.72 20.09
CA GLY A 42 50.59 29.12 21.13
C GLY A 42 49.99 29.81 22.36
N ALA A 43 48.66 29.95 22.43
CA ALA A 43 47.95 30.48 23.60
C ALA A 43 47.12 29.40 24.30
N ALA A 44 47.09 29.43 25.63
CA ALA A 44 46.29 28.51 26.43
C ALA A 44 44.89 29.07 26.68
N TYR A 45 43.86 28.28 26.37
CA TYR A 45 42.46 28.62 26.57
C TYR A 45 41.84 27.66 27.58
N LEU A 46 41.07 28.19 28.53
CA LEU A 46 40.27 27.39 29.46
C LEU A 46 39.09 26.76 28.71
N VAL A 47 38.94 25.44 28.76
CA VAL A 47 37.74 24.77 28.23
C VAL A 47 36.56 25.10 29.12
N MET A 48 35.66 25.95 28.63
CA MET A 48 34.48 26.41 29.35
C MET A 48 33.43 25.31 29.39
N GLN A 49 32.86 25.05 30.57
CA GLN A 49 31.70 24.19 30.73
C GLN A 49 30.42 25.04 30.75
N ALA A 50 29.28 24.46 30.34
CA ALA A 50 28.00 25.18 30.37
C ALA A 50 27.65 25.70 31.78
N ASP A 51 28.03 24.95 32.83
CA ASP A 51 27.83 25.35 34.22
C ASP A 51 28.63 26.60 34.63
N ASP A 52 29.75 26.91 33.96
CA ASP A 52 30.52 28.12 34.26
C ASP A 52 29.72 29.39 33.93
N LEU A 53 28.69 29.32 33.07
CA LEU A 53 27.77 30.43 32.80
C LEU A 53 26.84 30.76 33.98
N LYS A 54 26.80 29.92 35.03
CA LYS A 54 26.09 30.19 36.29
C LYS A 54 26.85 31.16 37.20
N ASP A 55 28.18 31.23 37.07
CA ASP A 55 29.05 32.20 37.74
C ASP A 55 29.80 33.05 36.69
N PRO A 56 29.15 34.06 36.07
CA PRO A 56 29.79 34.88 35.05
C PRO A 56 31.09 35.51 35.55
N GLY A 57 31.17 35.91 36.82
CA GLY A 57 32.36 36.52 37.42
C GLY A 57 33.58 35.60 37.40
N PHE A 58 33.39 34.28 37.38
CA PHE A 58 34.49 33.35 37.12
C PHE A 58 35.06 33.51 35.71
N LEU A 59 34.25 33.78 34.70
CA LEU A 59 34.71 33.85 33.30
C LEU A 59 35.31 35.20 32.91
N ASP A 60 35.12 36.25 33.72
CA ASP A 60 35.53 37.60 33.36
C ASP A 60 37.04 37.69 33.03
N ARG A 61 37.33 38.23 31.84
CA ARG A 61 38.66 38.48 31.27
C ARG A 61 39.52 37.23 30.99
N LYS A 62 38.95 36.03 31.06
CA LYS A 62 39.67 34.79 30.74
C LYS A 62 39.65 34.48 29.25
N ASP A 63 40.73 33.90 28.76
CA ASP A 63 40.77 33.28 27.45
C ASP A 63 40.14 31.89 27.55
N VAL A 64 39.05 31.68 26.81
CA VAL A 64 38.23 30.47 26.88
C VAL A 64 38.06 29.83 25.51
N MET A 65 37.95 28.50 25.53
CA MET A 65 37.50 27.69 24.40
C MET A 65 36.11 27.14 24.75
N ILE A 66 35.21 27.16 23.78
CA ILE A 66 33.84 26.67 23.93
C ILE A 66 33.58 25.65 22.83
N ASP A 67 33.11 24.47 23.25
CA ASP A 67 32.45 23.53 22.37
C ASP A 67 30.98 23.96 22.24
N GLY A 68 30.61 24.48 21.06
CA GLY A 68 29.31 25.08 20.83
C GLY A 68 28.63 24.52 19.58
N LYS A 69 27.32 24.31 19.66
CA LYS A 69 26.51 24.01 18.49
C LYS A 69 25.87 25.29 17.96
N PHE A 70 26.21 25.65 16.73
CA PHE A 70 25.78 26.90 16.12
C PHE A 70 24.26 26.92 15.95
N GLU A 71 23.59 27.93 16.52
CA GLU A 71 22.15 28.11 16.39
C GLU A 71 21.84 29.13 15.31
N ARG A 72 22.33 30.36 15.49
CA ARG A 72 22.10 31.46 14.56
C ARG A 72 23.17 32.53 14.71
N ALA A 73 23.30 33.36 13.68
CA ALA A 73 24.06 34.60 13.74
C ALA A 73 23.25 35.80 13.22
N ASP A 74 23.57 36.97 13.74
CA ASP A 74 23.06 38.26 13.29
C ASP A 74 24.23 39.24 13.23
N ARG A 75 24.68 39.53 12.01
CA ARG A 75 25.86 40.36 11.72
C ARG A 75 27.10 39.87 12.46
N ASP A 76 27.50 40.58 13.52
CA ASP A 76 28.69 40.34 14.31
C ASP A 76 28.45 39.40 15.51
N LYS A 77 27.21 38.98 15.73
CA LYS A 77 26.79 38.18 16.89
C LYS A 77 26.44 36.76 16.49
N ALA A 78 26.82 35.78 17.31
CA ALA A 78 26.39 34.40 17.20
C ALA A 78 25.88 33.85 18.54
N TRP A 79 24.90 32.95 18.44
CA TRP A 79 24.27 32.22 19.53
C TRP A 79 24.41 30.72 19.32
N PHE A 80 24.39 29.98 20.42
CA PHE A 80 24.63 28.54 20.46
C PHE A 80 23.58 27.86 21.32
N TYR A 81 23.18 26.67 20.88
CA TYR A 81 22.21 25.86 21.60
C TYR A 81 22.64 25.63 23.05
N HIS A 82 21.70 25.85 23.99
CA HIS A 82 21.86 25.68 25.45
C HIS A 82 22.90 26.60 26.11
N LEU A 83 23.40 27.61 25.41
CA LEU A 83 24.31 28.63 25.94
C LEU A 83 23.63 30.02 25.94
N ASP A 84 22.39 30.11 26.42
CA ASP A 84 21.54 31.32 26.32
C ASP A 84 22.14 32.60 26.94
N LYS A 85 23.04 32.43 27.92
CA LYS A 85 23.74 33.55 28.59
C LYS A 85 25.01 33.99 27.86
N LEU A 86 25.41 33.28 26.81
CA LEU A 86 26.60 33.55 26.02
C LEU A 86 26.22 34.25 24.71
N VAL A 87 26.95 35.30 24.36
CA VAL A 87 26.94 35.87 23.01
C VAL A 87 28.37 35.93 22.50
N ALA A 88 28.62 35.31 21.34
CA ALA A 88 29.92 35.40 20.68
C ALA A 88 29.94 36.57 19.71
N LEU A 89 30.96 37.41 19.81
CA LEU A 89 31.20 38.57 18.95
C LEU A 89 32.38 38.30 18.03
N ALA A 90 32.16 38.35 16.72
CA ALA A 90 33.19 38.25 15.70
C ALA A 90 32.77 39.01 14.43
N PRO A 91 33.70 39.38 13.54
CA PRO A 91 33.33 39.94 12.24
C PRO A 91 32.46 38.96 11.44
N ALA A 92 31.53 39.49 10.64
CA ALA A 92 30.45 38.71 10.02
C ALA A 92 30.94 37.60 9.07
N ASP A 93 32.11 37.78 8.45
CA ASP A 93 32.76 36.79 7.60
C ASP A 93 33.12 35.49 8.34
N ARG A 94 33.36 35.54 9.66
CA ARG A 94 33.60 34.34 10.47
C ARG A 94 32.37 33.45 10.64
N TRP A 95 31.18 34.05 10.58
CA TRP A 95 29.91 33.35 10.74
C TRP A 95 29.27 32.98 9.41
N ALA A 96 29.61 33.69 8.33
CA ALA A 96 28.98 33.57 7.01
C ALA A 96 29.04 32.15 6.40
N THR A 97 30.00 31.33 6.81
CA THR A 97 30.17 29.94 6.32
C THR A 97 29.61 28.89 7.28
N ARG A 98 28.98 29.29 8.39
CA ARG A 98 28.45 28.38 9.42
C ARG A 98 26.97 28.14 9.19
N LEU A 99 26.57 26.88 9.30
CA LEU A 99 25.19 26.45 9.17
C LEU A 99 24.62 26.10 10.54
N GLU A 100 23.33 26.34 10.71
CA GLU A 100 22.60 25.92 11.91
C GLU A 100 22.82 24.42 12.14
N GLY A 101 23.21 24.08 13.37
CA GLY A 101 23.53 22.71 13.78
C GLY A 101 25.00 22.31 13.64
N ASP A 102 25.87 23.16 13.07
CA ASP A 102 27.31 22.90 13.02
C ASP A 102 27.91 22.82 14.43
N ASN A 103 28.76 21.81 14.66
CA ASN A 103 29.57 21.71 15.87
C ASN A 103 30.84 22.54 15.67
N LEU A 104 31.15 23.45 16.60
CA LEU A 104 32.26 24.39 16.50
C LEU A 104 33.11 24.39 17.77
N HIS A 105 34.43 24.56 17.59
CA HIS A 105 35.36 24.96 18.64
C HIS A 105 35.61 26.46 18.52
N ILE A 106 35.22 27.22 19.56
CA ILE A 106 35.23 28.68 19.52
C ILE A 106 36.21 29.19 20.56
N PHE A 107 37.20 29.96 20.11
CA PHE A 107 38.24 30.52 20.96
C PHE A 107 38.02 32.01 21.08
N GLY A 108 38.17 32.55 22.29
CA GLY A 108 38.06 33.98 22.49
C GLY A 108 38.27 34.41 23.92
N LYS A 109 38.13 35.71 24.15
CA LYS A 109 38.23 36.31 25.47
C LYS A 109 36.84 36.57 26.04
N ALA A 110 36.54 35.93 27.16
CA ALA A 110 35.28 36.14 27.85
C ALA A 110 35.30 37.46 28.63
N SER A 111 34.17 38.15 28.62
CA SER A 111 33.91 39.35 29.39
C SER A 111 32.50 39.30 29.93
N THR A 112 32.30 39.85 31.12
CA THR A 112 30.98 39.91 31.75
C THR A 112 30.34 41.26 31.52
N GLY A 113 29.04 41.24 31.28
CA GLY A 113 28.23 42.43 31.09
C GLY A 113 26.80 42.20 31.52
N THR A 114 25.97 43.21 31.27
CA THR A 114 24.52 43.13 31.47
C THR A 114 23.87 43.23 30.11
N ALA A 115 23.04 42.26 29.76
CA ALA A 115 22.25 42.29 28.53
C ALA A 115 21.21 43.42 28.57
N ALA A 116 20.64 43.77 27.41
CA ALA A 116 19.62 44.82 27.29
C ALA A 116 18.36 44.57 28.15
N ASN A 117 18.11 43.32 28.54
CA ASN A 117 17.01 42.92 29.43
C ASN A 117 17.37 42.97 30.93
N GLY A 118 18.56 43.49 31.29
CA GLY A 118 19.01 43.62 32.67
C GLY A 118 19.61 42.35 33.28
N LEU A 119 19.70 41.23 32.53
CA LEU A 119 20.27 39.98 33.03
C LEU A 119 21.79 39.90 32.82
N PRO A 120 22.54 39.20 33.69
CA PRO A 120 23.96 38.93 33.49
C PRO A 120 24.18 38.17 32.18
N GLN A 121 25.12 38.65 31.37
CA GLN A 121 25.48 38.05 30.09
C GLN A 121 27.00 37.93 29.99
N VAL A 122 27.45 36.80 29.43
CA VAL A 122 28.84 36.59 29.07
C VAL A 122 28.99 36.91 27.59
N THR A 123 29.91 37.80 27.26
CA THR A 123 30.27 38.16 25.90
C THR A 123 31.64 37.59 25.58
N LEU A 124 31.73 36.79 24.52
CA LEU A 124 32.99 36.22 24.04
C LEU A 124 33.49 37.03 22.84
N ALA A 125 34.62 37.72 22.99
CA ALA A 125 35.32 38.32 21.86
C ALA A 125 36.11 37.24 21.13
N VAL A 126 35.61 36.78 19.98
CA VAL A 126 36.11 35.59 19.28
C VAL A 126 37.40 35.90 18.53
N THR A 127 38.41 35.06 18.76
CA THR A 127 39.71 35.10 18.09
C THR A 127 39.85 34.00 17.04
N ALA A 128 39.22 32.84 17.22
CA ALA A 128 39.22 31.73 16.28
C ALA A 128 37.92 30.91 16.33
N VAL A 129 37.53 30.33 15.18
CA VAL A 129 36.38 29.42 15.06
C VAL A 129 36.82 28.28 14.17
N GLU A 130 36.91 27.09 14.75
CA GLU A 130 37.27 25.86 14.05
C GLU A 130 36.06 24.94 13.97
N VAL A 131 35.94 24.21 12.87
CA VAL A 131 34.85 23.24 12.69
C VAL A 131 35.18 21.97 13.45
N ALA A 132 34.28 21.54 14.32
CA ALA A 132 34.39 20.28 15.04
C ALA A 132 33.80 19.12 14.21
N ALA A 133 34.00 17.88 14.67
CA ALA A 133 33.38 16.73 14.04
C ALA A 133 31.84 16.83 14.08
N SER A 134 31.18 16.52 12.97
CA SER A 134 29.72 16.52 12.91
C SER A 134 29.13 15.43 13.83
N ASP A 135 27.87 15.58 14.24
CA ASP A 135 27.17 14.57 15.06
C ASP A 135 27.26 13.18 14.42
N ALA A 136 27.12 13.10 13.09
CA ALA A 136 27.26 11.86 12.33
C ALA A 136 28.66 11.24 12.46
N GLN A 137 29.72 12.05 12.38
CA GLN A 137 31.10 11.59 12.55
C GLN A 137 31.40 11.15 13.97
N VAL A 138 30.85 11.84 14.97
CA VAL A 138 30.97 11.47 16.38
C VAL A 138 30.32 10.11 16.63
N ILE A 139 29.07 9.94 16.18
CA ILE A 139 28.35 8.66 16.34
C ILE A 139 29.05 7.53 15.58
N ALA A 140 29.52 7.77 14.35
CA ALA A 140 30.27 6.77 13.59
C ALA A 140 31.52 6.29 14.33
N LYS A 141 32.31 7.20 14.92
CA LYS A 141 33.47 6.82 15.74
C LYS A 141 33.09 5.99 16.97
N LEU A 142 31.97 6.32 17.62
CA LEU A 142 31.46 5.54 18.77
C LEU A 142 31.00 4.14 18.34
N ILE A 143 30.35 4.03 17.18
CA ILE A 143 29.94 2.77 16.55
C ILE A 143 31.17 1.91 16.22
N ASP A 144 32.21 2.49 15.64
CA ASP A 144 33.43 1.77 15.24
C ASP A 144 34.24 1.25 16.44
N ALA A 145 34.12 1.92 17.59
CA ALA A 145 34.76 1.50 18.83
C ALA A 145 34.13 0.25 19.48
N VAL A 146 32.92 -0.14 19.07
CA VAL A 146 32.20 -1.30 19.61
C VAL A 146 32.16 -2.41 18.56
N PRO A 147 32.55 -3.66 18.87
CA PRO A 147 32.41 -4.76 17.93
C PRO A 147 30.97 -4.96 17.44
N ALA A 148 30.78 -5.40 16.20
CA ALA A 148 29.45 -5.60 15.61
C ALA A 148 28.65 -6.74 16.29
N ASN A 149 29.36 -7.71 16.87
CA ASN A 149 28.79 -8.87 17.58
C ASN A 149 28.61 -8.64 19.08
N ASP A 150 29.04 -7.50 19.64
CA ASP A 150 28.80 -7.15 21.03
C ASP A 150 27.45 -6.41 21.15
N TYR A 151 26.37 -7.17 21.06
CA TYR A 151 25.00 -6.63 21.02
C TYR A 151 24.66 -5.80 22.26
N ASP A 152 25.07 -6.25 23.45
CA ASP A 152 24.78 -5.53 24.69
C ASP A 152 25.53 -4.19 24.74
N ALA A 153 26.79 -4.13 24.28
CA ALA A 153 27.51 -2.88 24.16
C ALA A 153 26.89 -1.94 23.11
N ARG A 154 26.42 -2.48 21.98
CA ARG A 154 25.71 -1.71 20.94
C ARG A 154 24.41 -1.11 21.46
N LEU A 155 23.62 -1.86 22.23
CA LEU A 155 22.38 -1.37 22.84
C LEU A 155 22.65 -0.30 23.92
N LYS A 156 23.71 -0.47 24.73
CA LYS A 156 24.16 0.57 25.68
C LYS A 156 24.62 1.83 24.95
N LEU A 157 25.34 1.68 23.84
CA LEU A 157 25.74 2.80 23.00
C LEU A 157 24.51 3.55 22.46
N ALA A 158 23.51 2.83 21.94
CA ALA A 158 22.27 3.45 21.48
C ALA A 158 21.57 4.25 22.60
N ALA A 159 21.51 3.73 23.83
CA ALA A 159 20.97 4.46 24.98
C ALA A 159 21.76 5.75 25.27
N SER A 160 23.09 5.68 25.29
CA SER A 160 23.99 6.83 25.49
C SER A 160 23.84 7.88 24.38
N VAL A 161 23.65 7.46 23.13
CA VAL A 161 23.37 8.36 21.99
C VAL A 161 22.03 9.11 22.20
N ARG A 162 20.99 8.43 22.70
CA ARG A 162 19.71 9.11 23.04
C ARG A 162 19.87 10.12 24.17
N GLU A 163 20.62 9.79 25.22
CA GLU A 163 20.91 10.69 26.34
C GLU A 163 21.69 11.93 25.87
N THR A 164 22.71 11.73 25.03
CA THR A 164 23.50 12.81 24.43
C THR A 164 22.62 13.72 23.55
N GLY A 165 21.70 13.13 22.78
CA GLY A 165 20.74 13.88 21.98
C GLY A 165 19.82 14.81 22.76
N GLN A 166 19.50 14.49 24.02
CA GLN A 166 18.72 15.38 24.89
C GLN A 166 19.50 16.65 25.27
N ALA A 167 20.83 16.57 25.33
CA ALA A 167 21.69 17.69 25.70
C ALA A 167 22.13 18.56 24.51
N GLN A 168 22.12 18.05 23.28
CA GLN A 168 22.78 18.66 22.11
C GLN A 168 21.86 19.44 21.14
N GLY A 169 20.60 19.69 21.49
CA GLY A 169 19.68 20.55 20.71
C GLY A 169 19.16 19.97 19.37
N ASN A 170 19.77 18.92 18.82
CA ASN A 170 19.34 18.23 17.59
C ASN A 170 18.73 16.84 17.88
N ARG A 171 17.76 16.80 18.80
CA ARG A 171 17.28 15.56 19.41
C ARG A 171 16.81 14.50 18.39
N ASP A 172 16.20 14.92 17.29
CA ASP A 172 15.64 14.01 16.29
C ASP A 172 16.74 13.23 15.55
N PHE A 173 17.82 13.90 15.13
CA PHE A 173 18.96 13.23 14.50
C PHE A 173 19.58 12.19 15.43
N TRP A 174 19.75 12.52 16.71
CA TRP A 174 20.35 11.62 17.70
C TRP A 174 19.43 10.44 18.02
N ASN A 175 18.12 10.65 18.13
CA ASN A 175 17.15 9.57 18.33
C ASN A 175 17.13 8.60 17.15
N VAL A 176 17.04 9.11 15.91
CA VAL A 176 17.09 8.28 14.70
C VAL A 176 18.41 7.52 14.62
N SER A 177 19.53 8.18 14.94
CA SER A 177 20.83 7.50 14.97
C SER A 177 20.90 6.38 16.00
N ALA A 178 20.32 6.59 17.19
CA ALA A 178 20.23 5.54 18.20
C ALA A 178 19.36 4.36 17.74
N ASP A 179 18.20 4.63 17.12
CA ASP A 179 17.33 3.60 16.59
C ASP A 179 18.04 2.79 15.50
N ASN A 180 18.81 3.45 14.63
CA ASN A 180 19.64 2.79 13.63
C ASN A 180 20.69 1.85 14.25
N ILE A 181 21.31 2.23 15.37
CA ILE A 181 22.26 1.36 16.09
C ILE A 181 21.54 0.10 16.62
N VAL A 182 20.33 0.25 17.15
CA VAL A 182 19.54 -0.89 17.63
C VAL A 182 19.14 -1.81 16.47
N VAL A 183 18.71 -1.25 15.33
CA VAL A 183 18.40 -2.04 14.12
C VAL A 183 19.63 -2.79 13.62
N GLN A 184 20.80 -2.16 13.57
CA GLN A 184 22.05 -2.82 13.19
C GLN A 184 22.40 -3.99 14.13
N ALA A 185 22.20 -3.82 15.44
CA ALA A 185 22.41 -4.89 16.42
C ALA A 185 21.41 -6.05 16.23
N ILE A 186 20.14 -5.75 15.96
CA ILE A 186 19.10 -6.75 15.66
C ILE A 186 19.46 -7.52 14.38
N ASP A 187 19.86 -6.83 13.32
CA ASP A 187 20.18 -7.46 12.04
C ASP A 187 21.44 -8.33 12.14
N ALA A 188 22.47 -7.88 12.87
CA ALA A 188 23.65 -8.69 13.15
C ALA A 188 23.31 -9.95 13.97
N ALA A 189 22.49 -9.80 15.02
CA ALA A 189 22.03 -10.93 15.82
C ALA A 189 21.14 -11.90 15.03
N LEU A 190 20.35 -11.40 14.08
CA LEU A 190 19.54 -12.22 13.19
C LEU A 190 20.40 -13.09 12.27
N ILE A 191 21.43 -12.49 11.66
CA ILE A 191 22.39 -13.21 10.81
C ILE A 191 23.10 -14.31 11.61
N GLU A 192 23.56 -13.99 12.83
CA GLU A 192 24.20 -14.98 13.70
C GLU A 192 23.23 -16.08 14.13
N ALA A 193 22.00 -15.72 14.52
CA ALA A 193 20.96 -16.66 14.92
C ALA A 193 20.62 -17.63 13.78
N GLU A 194 20.53 -17.14 12.55
CA GLU A 194 20.27 -17.97 11.38
C GLU A 194 21.44 -18.91 11.07
N ALA A 195 22.69 -18.42 11.14
CA ALA A 195 23.88 -19.21 10.89
C ALA A 195 24.05 -20.36 11.91
N LYS A 196 23.73 -20.09 13.18
CA LYS A 196 23.85 -21.06 14.27
C LYS A 196 22.56 -21.83 14.59
N LYS A 197 21.44 -21.47 13.95
CA LYS A 197 20.09 -21.92 14.31
C LYS A 197 19.78 -21.68 15.80
N ASP A 198 20.21 -20.53 16.31
CA ASP A 198 20.03 -20.12 17.71
C ASP A 198 18.70 -19.37 17.90
N ALA A 199 17.67 -20.10 18.33
CA ALA A 199 16.35 -19.50 18.55
C ALA A 199 16.30 -18.58 19.78
N LYS A 200 17.21 -18.75 20.76
CA LYS A 200 17.26 -17.87 21.94
C LYS A 200 17.78 -16.50 21.55
N LEU A 201 18.80 -16.44 20.68
CA LEU A 201 19.30 -15.17 20.15
C LEU A 201 18.25 -14.45 19.31
N LEU A 202 17.49 -15.20 18.49
CA LEU A 202 16.36 -14.63 17.75
C LEU A 202 15.28 -14.05 18.69
N HIS A 203 14.92 -14.77 19.75
CA HIS A 203 13.99 -14.28 20.77
C HIS A 203 14.46 -13.01 21.47
N LYS A 204 15.76 -12.91 21.75
CA LYS A 204 16.37 -11.67 22.28
C LYS A 204 16.26 -10.51 21.28
N ALA A 205 16.59 -10.76 20.01
CA ALA A 205 16.48 -9.75 18.96
C ALA A 205 15.03 -9.24 18.78
N MET A 206 14.04 -10.14 18.84
CA MET A 206 12.63 -9.75 18.89
C MET A 206 12.30 -8.91 20.13
N GLY A 207 12.89 -9.26 21.28
CA GLY A 207 12.78 -8.46 22.50
C GLY A 207 13.30 -7.04 22.32
N TRP A 208 14.48 -6.87 21.73
CA TRP A 208 15.04 -5.54 21.47
C TRP A 208 14.18 -4.72 20.52
N ALA A 209 13.57 -5.34 19.50
CA ALA A 209 12.63 -4.66 18.62
C ALA A 209 11.39 -4.12 19.37
N ILE A 210 10.83 -4.90 20.28
CA ILE A 210 9.61 -4.52 21.03
C ILE A 210 9.94 -3.56 22.17
N ASP A 211 10.97 -3.86 22.94
CA ASP A 211 11.24 -3.20 24.21
C ASP A 211 12.11 -1.94 24.02
N THR A 212 13.06 -1.98 23.08
CA THR A 212 14.02 -0.89 22.84
C THR A 212 13.61 0.03 21.69
N LEU A 213 13.12 -0.53 20.57
CA LEU A 213 12.61 0.27 19.43
C LEU A 213 11.13 0.61 19.54
N LYS A 214 10.36 -0.15 20.34
CA LYS A 214 8.89 -0.04 20.39
C LYS A 214 8.24 -0.25 19.02
N ASP A 215 8.85 -1.11 18.21
CA ASP A 215 8.40 -1.41 16.86
C ASP A 215 8.08 -2.91 16.69
N PRO A 216 6.80 -3.28 16.82
CA PRO A 216 6.33 -4.65 16.59
C PRO A 216 6.56 -5.14 15.15
N THR A 217 6.68 -4.25 14.15
CA THR A 217 6.87 -4.64 12.75
C THR A 217 8.27 -5.18 12.51
N VAL A 218 9.29 -4.58 13.15
CA VAL A 218 10.66 -5.11 13.15
C VAL A 218 10.69 -6.48 13.85
N ALA A 219 9.98 -6.62 14.96
CA ALA A 219 9.87 -7.90 15.66
C ALA A 219 9.20 -8.98 14.79
N ALA A 220 8.16 -8.62 14.04
CA ALA A 220 7.50 -9.52 13.09
C ALA A 220 8.43 -9.95 11.95
N ARG A 221 9.26 -9.04 11.40
CA ARG A 221 10.31 -9.38 10.41
C ARG A 221 11.30 -10.39 10.98
N VAL A 222 11.78 -10.15 12.20
CA VAL A 222 12.71 -11.05 12.90
C VAL A 222 12.04 -12.41 13.18
N GLY A 223 10.78 -12.44 13.60
CA GLY A 223 10.04 -13.69 13.88
C GLY A 223 9.66 -14.50 12.63
N SER A 224 9.79 -13.92 11.43
CA SER A 224 9.37 -14.53 10.15
C SER A 224 10.46 -15.40 9.51
N GLN A 225 11.51 -15.76 10.24
CA GLN A 225 12.57 -16.62 9.69
C GLN A 225 12.04 -18.01 9.35
N ALA A 226 12.22 -18.42 8.09
CA ALA A 226 11.73 -19.69 7.58
C ALA A 226 12.24 -20.90 8.37
N TRP A 227 13.50 -20.84 8.83
CA TRP A 227 14.12 -21.95 9.56
C TRP A 227 13.49 -22.22 10.92
N ILE A 228 12.94 -21.20 11.61
CA ILE A 228 12.21 -21.40 12.87
C ILE A 228 10.93 -22.17 12.63
N GLN A 229 10.22 -21.85 11.54
CA GLN A 229 8.96 -22.51 11.21
C GLN A 229 9.18 -23.95 10.72
N GLN A 230 10.28 -24.18 9.99
CA GLN A 230 10.65 -25.52 9.51
C GLN A 230 11.17 -26.43 10.64
N ALA A 231 11.94 -25.89 11.59
CA ALA A 231 12.44 -26.65 12.73
C ALA A 231 11.30 -27.04 13.69
N GLY A 232 10.29 -26.17 13.84
CA GLY A 232 9.17 -26.38 14.76
C GLY A 232 9.60 -26.43 16.23
N GLY A 233 8.69 -26.88 17.09
CA GLY A 233 8.97 -27.12 18.51
C GLY A 233 8.78 -25.91 19.44
N PRO A 234 9.26 -26.00 20.70
CA PRO A 234 8.95 -25.04 21.75
C PRO A 234 9.36 -23.60 21.43
N ASP A 235 10.47 -23.42 20.71
CA ASP A 235 10.97 -22.09 20.36
C ASP A 235 10.10 -21.40 19.30
N ALA A 236 9.64 -22.14 18.29
CA ALA A 236 8.70 -21.65 17.28
C ALA A 236 7.34 -21.31 17.90
N GLU A 237 6.87 -22.14 18.85
CA GLU A 237 5.66 -21.86 19.62
C GLU A 237 5.80 -20.61 20.49
N ALA A 238 6.97 -20.38 21.10
CA ALA A 238 7.23 -19.18 21.87
C ALA A 238 7.20 -17.93 20.97
N VAL A 239 7.78 -17.98 19.76
CA VAL A 239 7.70 -16.89 18.78
C VAL A 239 6.23 -16.64 18.43
N ALA A 240 5.50 -17.70 18.12
CA ALA A 240 4.10 -17.61 17.74
C ALA A 240 3.22 -17.03 18.87
N ARG A 241 3.44 -17.46 20.10
CA ARG A 241 2.73 -16.93 21.27
C ARG A 241 2.99 -15.44 21.45
N ARG A 242 4.24 -15.00 21.32
CA ARG A 242 4.62 -13.58 21.45
C ARG A 242 4.00 -12.73 20.34
N MET A 243 4.04 -13.19 19.09
CA MET A 243 3.45 -12.47 17.96
C MET A 243 1.92 -12.38 18.03
N ARG A 244 1.24 -13.46 18.43
CA ARG A 244 -0.21 -13.42 18.64
C ARG A 244 -0.63 -12.45 19.75
N ALA A 245 0.18 -12.32 20.80
CA ALA A 245 -0.05 -11.36 21.88
C ALA A 245 0.10 -9.89 21.43
N LEU A 246 0.76 -9.65 20.29
CA LEU A 246 0.88 -8.33 19.64
C LEU A 246 -0.13 -8.14 18.49
N ASP A 247 -1.14 -9.00 18.37
CA ASP A 247 -2.12 -9.01 17.28
C ASP A 247 -1.51 -9.22 15.88
N PHE A 248 -0.48 -10.07 15.79
CA PHE A 248 0.02 -10.59 14.52
C PHE A 248 -0.51 -12.00 14.24
N GLU A 249 -0.67 -12.31 12.96
CA GLU A 249 -1.03 -13.62 12.43
C GLU A 249 0.05 -14.09 11.45
N PHE A 250 0.39 -15.38 11.48
CA PHE A 250 1.35 -15.93 10.54
C PHE A 250 0.63 -16.31 9.25
N TYR A 251 0.94 -15.60 8.17
CA TYR A 251 0.32 -15.81 6.87
C TYR A 251 1.32 -15.66 5.73
N ASN A 252 1.30 -16.63 4.80
CA ASN A 252 2.19 -16.68 3.64
C ASN A 252 3.69 -16.52 4.00
N GLY A 253 4.13 -17.28 5.01
CA GLY A 253 5.52 -17.31 5.44
C GLY A 253 5.98 -16.12 6.30
N GLN A 254 5.09 -15.20 6.66
CA GLN A 254 5.44 -14.00 7.41
C GLN A 254 4.43 -13.70 8.53
N TRP A 255 4.91 -13.14 9.63
CA TRP A 255 4.07 -12.49 10.63
C TRP A 255 3.59 -11.16 10.09
N ARG A 256 2.27 -11.00 10.01
CA ARG A 256 1.61 -9.77 9.54
C ARG A 256 0.64 -9.28 10.59
N PRO A 257 0.37 -7.97 10.66
CA PRO A 257 -0.75 -7.47 11.45
C PRO A 257 -2.02 -8.27 11.11
N ARG A 258 -2.75 -8.71 12.13
CA ARG A 258 -3.91 -9.61 11.95
C ARG A 258 -4.92 -9.09 10.90
N PRO A 259 -5.26 -7.78 10.85
CA PRO A 259 -6.12 -7.24 9.81
C PRO A 259 -5.58 -7.44 8.39
N GLU A 260 -4.28 -7.22 8.18
CA GLU A 260 -3.62 -7.39 6.88
C GLU A 260 -3.63 -8.87 6.47
N ALA A 261 -3.26 -9.77 7.39
CA ALA A 261 -3.27 -11.21 7.15
C ALA A 261 -4.66 -11.71 6.72
N TYR A 262 -5.72 -11.21 7.34
CA TYR A 262 -7.08 -11.67 7.06
C TYR A 262 -7.59 -11.15 5.71
N VAL A 263 -7.19 -9.95 5.29
CA VAL A 263 -7.48 -9.45 3.94
C VAL A 263 -6.78 -10.29 2.87
N LEU A 264 -5.51 -10.61 3.08
CA LEU A 264 -4.78 -11.51 2.16
C LEU A 264 -5.40 -12.91 2.13
N GLN A 265 -5.78 -13.44 3.29
CA GLN A 265 -6.48 -14.71 3.38
C GLN A 265 -7.84 -14.69 2.69
N PHE A 266 -8.58 -13.58 2.76
CA PHE A 266 -9.82 -13.41 2.00
C PHE A 266 -9.53 -13.48 0.50
N ASP A 267 -8.59 -12.70 -0.01
CA ASP A 267 -8.29 -12.65 -1.44
C ASP A 267 -7.84 -14.01 -1.97
N ASP A 268 -6.98 -14.72 -1.24
CA ASP A 268 -6.51 -16.05 -1.65
C ASP A 268 -7.64 -17.07 -1.61
N ARG A 269 -8.47 -17.09 -0.56
CA ARG A 269 -9.66 -17.96 -0.50
C ARG A 269 -10.66 -17.63 -1.61
N PHE A 270 -10.93 -16.35 -1.86
CA PHE A 270 -11.86 -15.90 -2.89
C PHE A 270 -11.41 -16.35 -4.28
N ASN A 271 -10.11 -16.24 -4.57
CA ASN A 271 -9.54 -16.63 -5.86
C ASN A 271 -9.39 -18.15 -6.02
N ALA A 272 -9.26 -18.90 -4.92
CA ALA A 272 -9.16 -20.36 -4.93
C ALA A 272 -10.52 -21.06 -5.11
N ILE A 273 -11.64 -20.39 -4.85
CA ILE A 273 -12.99 -20.95 -5.02
C ILE A 273 -13.31 -21.03 -6.52
N ALA A 274 -13.72 -22.22 -6.98
CA ALA A 274 -14.19 -22.42 -8.34
C ALA A 274 -15.44 -21.56 -8.58
N TRP A 275 -15.54 -20.93 -9.76
CA TRP A 275 -16.59 -19.95 -10.04
C TRP A 275 -18.03 -20.50 -9.94
N ARG A 276 -18.22 -21.83 -10.01
CA ARG A 276 -19.52 -22.53 -9.86
C ARG A 276 -19.84 -22.91 -8.41
N ASP A 277 -18.92 -22.76 -7.47
CA ASP A 277 -19.09 -23.21 -6.09
C ASP A 277 -19.74 -22.11 -5.22
N ALA A 278 -21.05 -21.99 -5.36
CA ALA A 278 -21.86 -21.03 -4.63
C ALA A 278 -21.77 -21.21 -3.10
N GLU A 279 -21.70 -22.45 -2.62
CA GLU A 279 -21.64 -22.77 -1.19
C GLU A 279 -20.32 -22.29 -0.59
N SER A 280 -19.19 -22.49 -1.27
CA SER A 280 -17.90 -22.00 -0.78
C SER A 280 -17.81 -20.48 -0.77
N TYR A 281 -18.36 -19.79 -1.78
CA TYR A 281 -18.46 -18.32 -1.74
C TYR A 281 -19.38 -17.83 -0.61
N TYR A 282 -20.51 -18.51 -0.37
CA TYR A 282 -21.40 -18.20 0.75
C TYR A 282 -20.69 -18.37 2.09
N LYS A 283 -20.00 -19.51 2.31
CA LYS A 283 -19.18 -19.76 3.51
C LYS A 283 -18.09 -18.72 3.70
N LEU A 284 -17.44 -18.28 2.61
CA LEU A 284 -16.44 -17.22 2.67
C LEU A 284 -17.05 -15.90 3.13
N GLY A 285 -18.24 -15.53 2.63
CA GLY A 285 -18.97 -14.35 3.10
C GLY A 285 -19.30 -14.42 4.59
N ARG A 286 -19.78 -15.57 5.07
CA ARG A 286 -20.04 -15.83 6.50
C ARG A 286 -18.76 -15.76 7.34
N TRP A 287 -17.64 -16.27 6.82
CA TRP A 287 -16.35 -16.16 7.49
C TRP A 287 -15.89 -14.69 7.62
N VAL A 288 -16.10 -13.86 6.59
CA VAL A 288 -15.79 -12.42 6.67
C VAL A 288 -16.65 -11.74 7.75
N GLU A 289 -17.95 -12.03 7.80
CA GLU A 289 -18.84 -11.47 8.83
C GLU A 289 -18.45 -11.90 10.24
N ALA A 290 -18.08 -13.17 10.43
CA ALA A 290 -17.62 -13.69 11.72
C ALA A 290 -16.33 -13.02 12.20
N ASN A 291 -15.57 -12.40 11.30
CA ASN A 291 -14.31 -11.70 11.59
C ASN A 291 -14.40 -10.19 11.28
N ALA A 292 -15.61 -9.63 11.28
CA ALA A 292 -15.85 -8.25 10.83
C ALA A 292 -15.12 -7.18 11.67
N GLU A 293 -14.84 -7.46 12.93
CA GLU A 293 -14.07 -6.56 13.82
C GLU A 293 -12.60 -6.45 13.40
N LEU A 294 -12.06 -7.47 12.74
CA LEU A 294 -10.65 -7.56 12.37
C LEU A 294 -10.42 -7.24 10.90
N ILE A 295 -11.41 -7.48 10.04
CA ILE A 295 -11.29 -7.29 8.59
C ILE A 295 -11.71 -5.87 8.20
N PRO A 296 -10.80 -5.04 7.66
CA PRO A 296 -11.18 -3.76 7.08
C PRO A 296 -12.18 -3.96 5.95
N ARG A 297 -13.25 -3.15 5.93
CA ARG A 297 -14.32 -3.22 4.92
C ARG A 297 -14.99 -4.60 4.84
N ALA A 298 -15.11 -5.31 5.97
CA ALA A 298 -15.72 -6.64 6.03
C ALA A 298 -17.07 -6.72 5.30
N ARG A 299 -17.93 -5.70 5.46
CA ARG A 299 -19.24 -5.64 4.78
C ARG A 299 -19.13 -5.66 3.25
N GLU A 300 -18.16 -4.95 2.68
CA GLU A 300 -17.96 -4.93 1.22
C GLU A 300 -17.42 -6.28 0.72
N LEU A 301 -16.50 -6.88 1.48
CA LEU A 301 -15.89 -8.17 1.14
C LEU A 301 -16.87 -9.33 1.28
N SER A 302 -17.70 -9.34 2.33
CA SER A 302 -18.76 -10.35 2.50
C SER A 302 -19.81 -10.22 1.40
N HIS A 303 -20.23 -8.99 1.09
CA HIS A 303 -21.17 -8.73 -0.01
C HIS A 303 -20.59 -9.14 -1.38
N ARG A 304 -19.29 -8.90 -1.64
CA ARG A 304 -18.60 -9.38 -2.84
C ARG A 304 -18.64 -10.92 -2.93
N ALA A 305 -18.42 -11.62 -1.82
CA ALA A 305 -18.53 -13.08 -1.77
C ALA A 305 -19.97 -13.55 -2.06
N TYR A 306 -20.99 -12.90 -1.49
CA TYR A 306 -22.38 -13.23 -1.78
C TYR A 306 -22.78 -12.94 -3.23
N GLN A 307 -22.30 -11.85 -3.83
CA GLN A 307 -22.52 -11.59 -5.25
C GLN A 307 -21.91 -12.66 -6.14
N ALA A 308 -20.70 -13.14 -5.81
CA ALA A 308 -20.07 -14.26 -6.51
C ALA A 308 -20.87 -15.55 -6.32
N ALA A 309 -21.30 -15.85 -5.10
CA ALA A 309 -22.17 -17.00 -4.80
C ALA A 309 -23.49 -16.94 -5.58
N TYR A 310 -24.09 -15.75 -5.72
CA TYR A 310 -25.35 -15.57 -6.45
C TYR A 310 -25.17 -15.76 -7.96
N ARG A 311 -24.03 -15.33 -8.52
CA ARG A 311 -23.69 -15.61 -9.93
C ARG A 311 -23.45 -17.10 -10.17
N ALA A 312 -22.87 -17.79 -9.19
CA ALA A 312 -22.62 -19.22 -9.24
C ALA A 312 -23.92 -20.04 -9.14
N ASP A 313 -24.82 -19.68 -8.22
CA ASP A 313 -26.16 -20.26 -8.08
C ASP A 313 -27.17 -19.20 -7.59
N PRO A 314 -27.99 -18.62 -8.50
CA PRO A 314 -29.03 -17.66 -8.15
C PRO A 314 -30.14 -18.21 -7.24
N LYS A 315 -30.25 -19.55 -7.14
CA LYS A 315 -31.26 -20.24 -6.34
C LYS A 315 -30.80 -20.54 -4.90
N HIS A 316 -29.54 -20.27 -4.58
CA HIS A 316 -28.99 -20.52 -3.25
C HIS A 316 -29.64 -19.62 -2.18
N ASN A 317 -30.58 -20.17 -1.41
CA ASN A 317 -31.39 -19.43 -0.44
C ASN A 317 -30.58 -18.74 0.67
N GLY A 318 -29.41 -19.28 1.07
CA GLY A 318 -28.51 -18.62 2.01
C GLY A 318 -28.03 -17.27 1.48
N THR A 319 -27.32 -17.26 0.35
CA THR A 319 -26.94 -16.08 -0.40
C THR A 319 -28.08 -15.11 -0.68
N ARG A 320 -29.25 -15.59 -1.12
CA ARG A 320 -30.41 -14.72 -1.39
C ARG A 320 -30.85 -13.95 -0.14
N ARG A 321 -30.90 -14.62 1.02
CA ARG A 321 -31.21 -13.99 2.31
C ARG A 321 -30.20 -12.89 2.65
N GLU A 322 -28.90 -13.16 2.51
CA GLU A 322 -27.85 -12.18 2.82
C GLU A 322 -27.83 -10.99 1.85
N LEU A 323 -28.30 -11.18 0.61
CA LEU A 323 -28.49 -10.12 -0.38
C LEU A 323 -29.85 -9.40 -0.29
N GLY A 324 -30.72 -9.77 0.65
CA GLY A 324 -32.06 -9.19 0.81
C GLY A 324 -33.05 -9.57 -0.30
N LEU A 325 -32.82 -10.68 -0.99
CA LEU A 325 -33.70 -11.23 -2.03
C LEU A 325 -34.65 -12.26 -1.43
N GLU A 326 -35.87 -12.36 -1.97
CA GLU A 326 -36.87 -13.33 -1.52
C GLU A 326 -36.36 -14.76 -1.68
N ALA A 327 -36.56 -15.60 -0.65
CA ALA A 327 -36.23 -17.02 -0.71
C ALA A 327 -37.11 -17.72 -1.75
N ILE A 328 -36.50 -18.61 -2.53
CA ILE A 328 -37.24 -19.45 -3.45
C ILE A 328 -37.79 -20.63 -2.64
N SER A 329 -39.11 -20.79 -2.66
CA SER A 329 -39.80 -21.84 -1.94
C SER A 329 -39.25 -23.20 -2.37
N ALA A 330 -38.91 -24.04 -1.38
CA ALA A 330 -38.55 -25.44 -1.58
C ALA A 330 -39.81 -26.27 -1.96
N GLY A 331 -40.45 -25.91 -3.07
CA GLY A 331 -41.39 -26.78 -3.77
C GLY A 331 -40.59 -27.55 -4.81
N GLY A 332 -40.67 -28.88 -4.77
CA GLY A 332 -39.96 -29.79 -5.66
C GLY A 332 -40.16 -29.47 -7.14
N GLY A 333 -39.30 -28.61 -7.68
CA GLY A 333 -38.86 -28.72 -9.05
C GLY A 333 -37.78 -29.77 -9.04
N ASP A 334 -38.11 -30.94 -9.52
CA ASP A 334 -37.13 -31.89 -10.05
C ASP A 334 -36.05 -31.09 -10.79
N LYS A 335 -34.80 -31.57 -10.74
CA LYS A 335 -33.73 -31.06 -11.61
C LYS A 335 -34.10 -31.32 -13.07
N SER A 336 -35.05 -30.58 -13.64
CA SER A 336 -35.11 -30.41 -15.08
C SER A 336 -34.07 -29.36 -15.40
N THR A 337 -32.81 -29.77 -15.42
CA THR A 337 -31.85 -29.19 -16.37
C THR A 337 -32.63 -28.98 -17.65
N PRO A 338 -32.79 -27.75 -18.17
CA PRO A 338 -33.66 -27.51 -19.31
C PRO A 338 -33.24 -28.48 -20.43
N LYS A 339 -34.10 -29.43 -20.81
CA LYS A 339 -33.78 -30.45 -21.82
C LYS A 339 -34.38 -30.06 -23.16
N GLY A 340 -33.68 -30.40 -24.24
CA GLY A 340 -34.13 -30.13 -25.61
C GLY A 340 -33.93 -28.68 -26.07
N PRO A 341 -34.48 -28.33 -27.25
CA PRO A 341 -34.25 -27.04 -27.90
C PRO A 341 -34.71 -25.85 -27.06
N PHE A 342 -33.98 -24.74 -27.19
CA PHE A 342 -34.45 -23.44 -26.75
C PHE A 342 -35.65 -23.02 -27.59
N ASN A 343 -36.75 -22.67 -26.93
CA ASN A 343 -38.00 -22.24 -27.56
C ASN A 343 -38.36 -20.85 -27.01
N HIS A 344 -38.25 -19.81 -27.82
CA HIS A 344 -38.64 -18.45 -27.45
C HIS A 344 -40.10 -18.21 -27.87
N ALA A 345 -41.01 -18.15 -26.90
CA ALA A 345 -42.46 -18.17 -27.14
C ALA A 345 -42.95 -17.02 -28.04
N ASP A 346 -42.38 -15.82 -27.87
CA ASP A 346 -42.85 -14.59 -28.52
C ASP A 346 -42.33 -14.42 -29.95
N SER A 347 -41.13 -14.93 -30.26
CA SER A 347 -40.58 -14.93 -31.62
C SER A 347 -40.90 -16.21 -32.38
N GLY A 348 -41.28 -17.28 -31.68
CA GLY A 348 -41.38 -18.62 -32.23
C GLY A 348 -40.03 -19.25 -32.57
N LEU A 349 -38.91 -18.63 -32.16
CA LEU A 349 -37.57 -19.12 -32.45
C LEU A 349 -37.33 -20.44 -31.69
N VAL A 350 -36.87 -21.44 -32.44
CA VAL A 350 -36.48 -22.75 -31.93
C VAL A 350 -35.02 -22.97 -32.29
N LEU A 351 -34.18 -23.27 -31.30
CA LEU A 351 -32.75 -23.51 -31.52
C LEU A 351 -32.25 -24.67 -30.65
N ASP A 352 -31.77 -25.72 -31.29
CA ASP A 352 -31.05 -26.79 -30.62
C ASP A 352 -29.67 -26.32 -30.16
N GLY A 353 -29.15 -26.92 -29.09
CA GLY A 353 -27.79 -26.64 -28.62
C GLY A 353 -26.70 -27.11 -29.58
N PRO A 354 -25.44 -26.68 -29.38
CA PRO A 354 -24.31 -27.26 -30.08
C PRO A 354 -24.18 -28.76 -29.78
N GLU A 355 -23.65 -29.53 -30.73
CA GLU A 355 -23.53 -30.98 -30.59
C GLU A 355 -22.65 -31.36 -29.38
N GLY A 356 -23.21 -32.19 -28.49
CA GLY A 356 -22.51 -32.63 -27.27
C GLY A 356 -22.50 -31.63 -26.11
N TRP A 357 -23.08 -30.44 -26.29
CA TRP A 357 -23.18 -29.44 -25.23
C TRP A 357 -24.45 -29.62 -24.40
N LEU A 358 -24.35 -29.35 -23.10
CA LEU A 358 -25.45 -29.54 -22.17
C LEU A 358 -26.15 -28.20 -21.91
N ARG A 359 -27.46 -28.17 -22.15
CA ARG A 359 -28.27 -27.01 -21.82
C ARG A 359 -28.34 -26.84 -20.29
N SER A 360 -28.31 -25.59 -19.85
CA SER A 360 -28.24 -25.20 -18.44
C SER A 360 -29.17 -24.02 -18.17
N ASP A 361 -29.34 -23.69 -16.89
CA ASP A 361 -30.00 -22.43 -16.52
C ASP A 361 -29.22 -21.25 -17.14
N PRO A 362 -29.91 -20.18 -17.59
CA PRO A 362 -29.25 -19.07 -18.28
C PRO A 362 -28.19 -18.39 -17.39
N ILE A 363 -26.93 -18.36 -17.85
CA ILE A 363 -25.84 -17.58 -17.23
C ILE A 363 -25.91 -16.13 -17.71
N SER A 364 -26.16 -15.96 -19.01
CA SER A 364 -26.45 -14.70 -19.69
C SER A 364 -27.53 -14.92 -20.73
N GLY A 365 -28.36 -13.90 -20.99
CA GLY A 365 -29.44 -14.00 -21.96
C GLY A 365 -30.60 -14.90 -21.52
N ASP A 366 -31.21 -15.58 -22.48
CA ASP A 366 -32.45 -16.35 -22.34
C ASP A 366 -32.20 -17.87 -22.23
N ALA A 367 -31.08 -18.37 -22.75
CA ALA A 367 -30.63 -19.76 -22.53
C ALA A 367 -29.11 -19.89 -22.64
N THR A 368 -28.57 -20.96 -22.04
CA THR A 368 -27.13 -21.24 -22.05
C THR A 368 -26.85 -22.73 -22.22
N TRP A 369 -25.83 -23.04 -23.01
CA TRP A 369 -25.24 -24.37 -23.17
C TRP A 369 -23.80 -24.37 -22.68
N ILE A 370 -23.42 -25.45 -22.01
CA ILE A 370 -22.10 -25.62 -21.38
C ILE A 370 -21.42 -26.81 -22.05
N ASP A 371 -20.13 -26.66 -22.35
CA ASP A 371 -19.30 -27.77 -22.79
C ASP A 371 -19.02 -28.71 -21.61
N PRO A 372 -19.44 -29.99 -21.63
CA PRO A 372 -19.16 -30.93 -20.55
C PRO A 372 -17.68 -31.25 -20.38
N LYS A 373 -16.83 -30.92 -21.37
CA LYS A 373 -15.37 -31.14 -21.32
C LYS A 373 -14.59 -29.95 -20.76
N SER A 374 -15.28 -28.86 -20.41
CA SER A 374 -14.66 -27.63 -19.93
C SER A 374 -15.33 -27.12 -18.65
N ASP A 375 -14.50 -26.61 -17.75
CA ASP A 375 -14.95 -25.98 -16.51
C ASP A 375 -15.44 -24.53 -16.71
N THR A 376 -15.07 -23.88 -17.82
CA THR A 376 -15.32 -22.44 -18.04
C THR A 376 -16.02 -22.06 -19.34
N ALA A 377 -16.08 -22.94 -20.33
CA ALA A 377 -16.67 -22.65 -21.63
C ALA A 377 -18.21 -22.74 -21.59
N PHE A 378 -18.86 -21.69 -22.10
CA PHE A 378 -20.30 -21.68 -22.32
C PHE A 378 -20.66 -20.85 -23.56
N VAL A 379 -21.83 -21.13 -24.12
CA VAL A 379 -22.48 -20.33 -25.16
C VAL A 379 -23.89 -20.00 -24.71
N SER A 380 -24.30 -18.76 -24.89
CA SER A 380 -25.61 -18.26 -24.50
C SER A 380 -26.32 -17.60 -25.67
N ILE A 381 -27.65 -17.60 -25.63
CA ILE A 381 -28.51 -16.93 -26.60
C ILE A 381 -29.35 -15.87 -25.90
N LYS A 382 -29.55 -14.73 -26.55
CA LYS A 382 -30.49 -13.69 -26.16
C LYS A 382 -31.27 -13.22 -27.38
N VAL A 383 -32.58 -13.12 -27.26
CA VAL A 383 -33.49 -12.63 -28.29
C VAL A 383 -33.89 -11.19 -27.96
N LEU A 384 -33.73 -10.29 -28.93
CA LEU A 384 -34.11 -8.89 -28.82
C LEU A 384 -35.32 -8.63 -29.74
N GLN A 385 -36.40 -8.08 -29.20
CA GLN A 385 -37.62 -7.72 -29.93
C GLN A 385 -38.09 -6.30 -29.62
N GLY A 386 -38.87 -5.70 -30.54
CA GLY A 386 -39.42 -4.36 -30.38
C GLY A 386 -38.32 -3.31 -30.15
N ASP A 387 -38.53 -2.41 -29.19
CA ASP A 387 -37.57 -1.35 -28.86
C ASP A 387 -36.20 -1.91 -28.42
N SER A 388 -36.16 -3.17 -27.95
CA SER A 388 -34.91 -3.84 -27.54
C SER A 388 -34.02 -4.24 -28.72
N ALA A 389 -34.63 -4.58 -29.87
CA ALA A 389 -33.95 -4.92 -31.12
C ALA A 389 -33.46 -3.69 -31.89
N GLY A 390 -34.13 -2.55 -31.72
CA GLY A 390 -33.91 -1.38 -32.56
C GLY A 390 -34.66 -1.47 -33.89
N VAL A 391 -34.53 -0.43 -34.72
CA VAL A 391 -35.26 -0.31 -35.99
C VAL A 391 -34.61 -1.14 -37.11
N ASP A 392 -33.30 -1.37 -37.00
CA ASP A 392 -32.47 -2.08 -37.97
C ASP A 392 -31.28 -2.79 -37.31
N PHE A 393 -30.48 -3.47 -38.14
CA PHE A 393 -29.27 -4.17 -37.70
C PHE A 393 -28.24 -3.25 -37.05
N GLU A 394 -28.02 -2.03 -37.57
CA GLU A 394 -27.00 -1.12 -37.02
C GLU A 394 -27.36 -0.65 -35.61
N ALA A 395 -28.65 -0.43 -35.35
CA ALA A 395 -29.16 -0.13 -34.01
C ALA A 395 -28.96 -1.31 -33.04
N ALA A 396 -29.28 -2.54 -33.49
CA ALA A 396 -29.07 -3.76 -32.69
C ALA A 396 -27.58 -3.97 -32.36
N TRP A 397 -26.72 -3.83 -33.38
CA TRP A 397 -25.28 -3.99 -33.27
C TRP A 397 -24.65 -2.95 -32.35
N THR A 398 -24.97 -1.67 -32.58
CA THR A 398 -24.45 -0.56 -31.76
C THR A 398 -24.81 -0.77 -30.30
N ARG A 399 -26.06 -1.17 -30.00
CA ARG A 399 -26.50 -1.41 -28.63
C ARG A 399 -25.73 -2.56 -27.97
N GLN A 400 -25.57 -3.70 -28.64
CA GLN A 400 -24.81 -4.82 -28.09
C GLN A 400 -23.35 -4.42 -27.87
N ARG A 401 -22.73 -3.74 -28.83
CA ARG A 401 -21.35 -3.26 -28.72
C ARG A 401 -21.17 -2.28 -27.55
N THR A 402 -22.06 -1.32 -27.38
CA THR A 402 -22.01 -0.37 -26.25
C THR A 402 -22.13 -1.10 -24.91
N ALA A 403 -22.99 -2.11 -24.80
CA ALA A 403 -23.10 -2.92 -23.59
C ALA A 403 -21.78 -3.66 -23.27
N LEU A 404 -21.06 -4.15 -24.28
CA LEU A 404 -19.78 -4.83 -24.12
C LEU A 404 -18.62 -3.86 -23.83
N GLN A 405 -18.61 -2.67 -24.44
CA GLN A 405 -17.61 -1.62 -24.20
C GLN A 405 -17.58 -1.12 -22.76
N GLY A 406 -18.68 -1.26 -22.02
CA GLY A 406 -18.72 -0.94 -20.59
C GLY A 406 -17.88 -1.88 -19.71
N ARG A 407 -17.38 -3.00 -20.24
CA ARG A 407 -16.55 -3.94 -19.47
C ARG A 407 -15.12 -3.42 -19.30
N GLN A 408 -14.58 -3.59 -18.09
CA GLN A 408 -13.21 -3.16 -17.78
C GLN A 408 -12.20 -3.87 -18.69
N GLY A 409 -11.29 -3.11 -19.31
CA GLY A 409 -10.26 -3.67 -20.18
C GLY A 409 -10.78 -4.27 -21.49
N PHE A 410 -11.98 -3.87 -21.93
CA PHE A 410 -12.54 -4.28 -23.21
C PHE A 410 -11.62 -3.90 -24.38
N ALA A 411 -11.24 -4.88 -25.19
CA ALA A 411 -10.49 -4.68 -26.43
C ALA A 411 -10.98 -5.61 -27.52
N VAL A 412 -11.31 -5.06 -28.69
CA VAL A 412 -11.71 -5.83 -29.87
C VAL A 412 -10.48 -6.50 -30.47
N ILE A 413 -10.59 -7.79 -30.73
CA ILE A 413 -9.54 -8.60 -31.37
C ILE A 413 -9.85 -8.76 -32.85
N GLU A 414 -11.10 -9.10 -33.17
CA GLU A 414 -11.55 -9.36 -34.53
C GLU A 414 -13.02 -8.97 -34.68
N GLU A 415 -13.40 -8.40 -35.83
CA GLU A 415 -14.80 -8.10 -36.19
C GLU A 415 -15.01 -8.52 -37.66
N VAL A 416 -16.01 -9.37 -37.92
CA VAL A 416 -16.26 -9.98 -39.24
C VAL A 416 -17.76 -9.99 -39.53
N ASP A 417 -18.15 -9.54 -40.73
CA ASP A 417 -19.52 -9.70 -41.23
C ASP A 417 -19.77 -11.17 -41.61
N LEU A 418 -20.92 -11.69 -41.19
CA LEU A 418 -21.32 -13.07 -41.47
C LEU A 418 -22.47 -13.11 -42.49
N PRO A 419 -22.44 -14.07 -43.45
CA PRO A 419 -23.57 -14.26 -44.34
C PRO A 419 -24.77 -14.81 -43.57
N PHE A 420 -25.88 -14.06 -43.55
CA PHE A 420 -27.12 -14.48 -42.88
C PHE A 420 -28.31 -14.40 -43.85
N ARG A 421 -29.01 -15.52 -44.06
CA ARG A 421 -30.04 -15.63 -45.11
C ARG A 421 -31.22 -14.69 -44.91
N GLN A 422 -31.54 -14.32 -43.67
CA GLN A 422 -32.75 -13.55 -43.32
C GLN A 422 -32.46 -12.08 -42.99
N GLY A 423 -31.24 -11.60 -43.23
CA GLY A 423 -30.86 -10.21 -43.00
C GLY A 423 -29.36 -10.01 -42.90
N LYS A 424 -28.92 -9.35 -41.83
CA LYS A 424 -27.50 -9.05 -41.59
C LYS A 424 -27.02 -9.72 -40.32
N ALA A 425 -25.77 -10.15 -40.31
CA ALA A 425 -25.13 -10.64 -39.10
C ALA A 425 -23.66 -10.21 -39.03
N LYS A 426 -23.14 -10.11 -37.81
CA LYS A 426 -21.75 -9.79 -37.53
C LYS A 426 -21.26 -10.51 -36.30
N ARG A 427 -19.99 -10.85 -36.31
CA ARG A 427 -19.26 -11.51 -35.24
C ARG A 427 -18.16 -10.60 -34.73
N MET A 428 -17.98 -10.55 -33.41
CA MET A 428 -16.87 -9.85 -32.78
C MET A 428 -16.24 -10.72 -31.71
N ARG A 429 -14.93 -10.91 -31.82
CA ARG A 429 -14.09 -11.47 -30.77
C ARG A 429 -13.43 -10.34 -30.00
N PHE A 430 -13.42 -10.44 -28.69
CA PHE A 430 -12.89 -9.41 -27.81
C PHE A 430 -12.30 -10.02 -26.53
N SER A 431 -11.49 -9.23 -25.85
CA SER A 431 -11.01 -9.53 -24.50
C SER A 431 -11.58 -8.52 -23.51
N TYR A 432 -11.67 -8.91 -22.24
CA TYR A 432 -12.00 -8.03 -21.12
C TYR A 432 -11.38 -8.55 -19.83
N LYS A 433 -11.34 -7.73 -18.79
CA LYS A 433 -10.88 -8.14 -17.46
C LYS A 433 -12.03 -8.64 -16.60
N GLU A 434 -11.84 -9.82 -16.04
CA GLU A 434 -12.71 -10.39 -15.00
C GLU A 434 -11.84 -10.67 -13.77
N GLY A 435 -11.91 -9.76 -12.78
CA GLY A 435 -10.99 -9.79 -11.64
C GLY A 435 -9.54 -9.51 -12.07
N ARG A 436 -8.63 -10.44 -11.76
CA ARG A 436 -7.19 -10.32 -12.14
C ARG A 436 -6.88 -10.93 -13.51
N TYR A 437 -7.81 -11.67 -14.12
CA TYR A 437 -7.58 -12.42 -15.34
C TYR A 437 -8.13 -11.70 -16.58
N THR A 438 -7.44 -11.88 -17.70
CA THR A 438 -7.95 -11.50 -19.02
C THR A 438 -8.80 -12.66 -19.56
N ARG A 439 -10.06 -12.39 -19.86
CA ARG A 439 -10.99 -13.34 -20.49
C ARG A 439 -11.09 -13.06 -21.98
N LEU A 440 -11.28 -14.11 -22.77
CA LEU A 440 -11.65 -14.04 -24.17
C LEU A 440 -13.14 -14.35 -24.31
N ALA A 441 -13.81 -13.62 -25.20
CA ALA A 441 -15.21 -13.81 -25.49
C ALA A 441 -15.50 -13.51 -26.96
N GLU A 442 -16.59 -14.05 -27.45
CA GLU A 442 -17.06 -13.88 -28.81
C GLU A 442 -18.57 -13.64 -28.81
N THR A 443 -19.02 -12.69 -29.61
CA THR A 443 -20.44 -12.36 -29.77
C THR A 443 -20.81 -12.43 -31.25
N VAL A 444 -21.98 -12.99 -31.55
CA VAL A 444 -22.60 -12.97 -32.88
C VAL A 444 -23.95 -12.29 -32.75
N VAL A 445 -24.19 -11.27 -33.55
CA VAL A 445 -25.50 -10.61 -33.64
C VAL A 445 -26.07 -10.85 -35.02
N ALA A 446 -27.27 -11.42 -35.10
CA ALA A 446 -28.02 -11.65 -36.33
C ALA A 446 -29.36 -10.92 -36.27
N TYR A 447 -29.71 -10.15 -37.30
CA TYR A 447 -30.96 -9.41 -37.38
C TYR A 447 -31.82 -9.92 -38.54
N GLY A 448 -33.03 -10.37 -38.22
CA GLY A 448 -34.04 -10.76 -39.20
C GLY A 448 -34.90 -9.57 -39.60
N SER A 449 -34.77 -9.09 -40.83
CA SER A 449 -35.45 -7.87 -41.29
C SER A 449 -36.98 -8.00 -41.32
N GLU A 450 -37.49 -9.16 -41.74
CA GLU A 450 -38.93 -9.46 -41.79
C GLU A 450 -39.53 -9.63 -40.39
N ALA A 451 -38.74 -10.18 -39.45
CA ALA A 451 -39.16 -10.43 -38.08
C ALA A 451 -39.02 -9.21 -37.16
N LYS A 452 -38.24 -8.20 -37.57
CA LYS A 452 -37.82 -7.06 -36.74
C LYS A 452 -37.28 -7.51 -35.37
N CYS A 453 -36.45 -8.54 -35.41
CA CYS A 453 -35.93 -9.25 -34.24
C CYS A 453 -34.42 -9.44 -34.42
N ALA A 454 -33.66 -9.23 -33.36
CA ALA A 454 -32.23 -9.58 -33.32
C ALA A 454 -32.02 -10.79 -32.41
N VAL A 455 -31.02 -11.60 -32.73
CA VAL A 455 -30.54 -12.69 -31.87
C VAL A 455 -29.08 -12.43 -31.61
N VAL A 456 -28.70 -12.51 -30.33
CA VAL A 456 -27.33 -12.37 -29.85
C VAL A 456 -26.90 -13.73 -29.33
N LEU A 457 -25.79 -14.26 -29.85
CA LEU A 457 -25.13 -15.43 -29.33
C LEU A 457 -23.81 -14.99 -28.69
N ASP A 458 -23.65 -15.22 -27.39
CA ASP A 458 -22.46 -14.83 -26.63
C ASP A 458 -21.75 -16.07 -26.09
N GLY A 459 -20.45 -16.20 -26.36
CA GLY A 459 -19.59 -17.23 -25.81
C GLY A 459 -18.44 -16.63 -24.99
N SER A 460 -18.06 -17.32 -23.92
CA SER A 460 -16.93 -16.93 -23.05
C SER A 460 -16.02 -18.13 -22.81
N PHE A 461 -14.71 -17.90 -22.85
CA PHE A 461 -13.70 -18.97 -22.81
C PHE A 461 -12.33 -18.50 -22.32
N THR A 462 -11.47 -19.48 -22.03
CA THR A 462 -10.01 -19.32 -21.94
C THR A 462 -9.34 -19.58 -23.29
N GLU A 463 -8.06 -19.23 -23.44
CA GLU A 463 -7.32 -19.38 -24.72
C GLU A 463 -7.35 -20.82 -25.27
N GLY A 464 -7.23 -21.83 -24.41
CA GLY A 464 -7.28 -23.25 -24.82
C GLY A 464 -8.67 -23.75 -25.24
N GLU A 465 -9.73 -22.98 -25.00
CA GLU A 465 -11.12 -23.34 -25.28
C GLU A 465 -11.69 -22.57 -26.49
N GLN A 466 -10.88 -21.71 -27.09
CA GLN A 466 -11.30 -20.80 -28.17
C GLN A 466 -11.91 -21.54 -29.36
N ASP A 467 -11.27 -22.60 -29.83
CA ASP A 467 -11.74 -23.34 -31.01
C ASP A 467 -13.07 -24.07 -30.72
N ALA A 468 -13.24 -24.59 -29.50
CA ALA A 468 -14.46 -25.28 -29.08
C ALA A 468 -15.64 -24.30 -28.98
N VAL A 469 -15.46 -23.15 -28.32
CA VAL A 469 -16.53 -22.13 -28.23
C VAL A 469 -16.82 -21.48 -29.59
N GLY A 470 -15.77 -21.15 -30.35
CA GLY A 470 -15.93 -20.57 -31.68
C GLY A 470 -16.68 -21.50 -32.63
N GLY A 471 -16.35 -22.80 -32.61
CA GLY A 471 -17.08 -23.82 -33.36
C GLY A 471 -18.54 -23.94 -32.94
N ALA A 472 -18.80 -24.00 -31.63
CA ALA A 472 -20.16 -24.10 -31.08
C ALA A 472 -21.03 -22.86 -31.42
N LEU A 473 -20.45 -21.65 -31.38
CA LEU A 473 -21.13 -20.42 -31.77
C LEU A 473 -21.50 -20.40 -33.25
N LEU A 474 -20.58 -20.82 -34.13
CA LEU A 474 -20.85 -20.89 -35.56
C LEU A 474 -21.86 -21.98 -35.90
N GLU A 475 -21.79 -23.14 -35.25
CA GLU A 475 -22.80 -24.21 -35.39
C GLU A 475 -24.20 -23.71 -35.05
N LEU A 476 -24.35 -22.99 -33.93
CA LEU A 476 -25.62 -22.38 -33.54
C LEU A 476 -26.09 -21.32 -34.53
N PHE A 477 -25.16 -20.48 -35.00
CA PHE A 477 -25.46 -19.44 -35.98
C PHE A 477 -25.92 -20.02 -37.32
N GLU A 478 -25.29 -21.08 -37.81
CA GLU A 478 -25.67 -21.75 -39.06
C GLU A 478 -27.07 -22.37 -39.01
N ARG A 479 -27.49 -22.84 -37.83
CA ARG A 479 -28.83 -23.39 -37.58
C ARG A 479 -29.88 -22.33 -37.25
N LEU A 480 -29.46 -21.07 -37.09
CA LEU A 480 -30.34 -20.00 -36.67
C LEU A 480 -31.37 -19.67 -37.77
N VAL A 481 -32.65 -19.81 -37.42
CA VAL A 481 -33.78 -19.34 -38.23
C VAL A 481 -34.66 -18.45 -37.36
N ILE A 482 -34.83 -17.20 -37.78
CA ILE A 482 -35.70 -16.21 -37.14
C ILE A 482 -37.05 -16.23 -37.87
N PRO A 483 -38.14 -16.72 -37.25
CA PRO A 483 -39.44 -16.76 -37.90
C PRO A 483 -39.99 -15.36 -38.17
N ALA A 484 -40.77 -15.19 -39.25
CA ALA A 484 -41.46 -13.94 -39.54
C ALA A 484 -42.39 -13.53 -38.38
N ALA A 485 -42.57 -12.22 -38.19
CA ALA A 485 -43.39 -11.70 -37.10
C ALA A 485 -44.84 -12.21 -37.19
N LYS A 486 -45.36 -12.78 -36.09
CA LYS A 486 -46.79 -13.13 -36.01
C LYS A 486 -47.61 -11.83 -36.09
N GLU A 487 -48.47 -11.69 -37.10
CA GLU A 487 -49.50 -10.64 -37.10
C GLU A 487 -50.38 -10.81 -35.85
N LYS A 488 -50.35 -9.84 -34.95
CA LYS A 488 -51.32 -9.79 -33.85
C LYS A 488 -52.69 -9.58 -34.47
N GLY A 489 -53.50 -10.64 -34.52
CA GLY A 489 -54.89 -10.57 -34.97
C GLY A 489 -55.64 -9.45 -34.27
N ALA A 490 -56.33 -8.63 -35.06
CA ALA A 490 -57.11 -7.50 -34.58
C ALA A 490 -58.10 -7.95 -33.49
N ILE A 491 -57.90 -7.49 -32.26
CA ILE A 491 -58.92 -7.56 -31.21
C ILE A 491 -60.06 -6.67 -31.69
N LYS A 492 -61.19 -7.28 -32.07
CA LYS A 492 -62.45 -6.58 -32.29
C LYS A 492 -62.89 -6.02 -30.93
N GLN A 493 -62.67 -4.72 -30.69
CA GLN A 493 -63.27 -4.01 -29.56
C GLN A 493 -64.80 -4.05 -29.72
N PRO A 494 -65.58 -4.41 -28.70
CA PRO A 494 -67.00 -4.12 -28.69
C PRO A 494 -67.18 -2.60 -28.53
N SER A 495 -67.89 -1.99 -29.47
CA SER A 495 -68.25 -0.58 -29.43
C SER A 495 -69.09 -0.30 -28.18
N ALA A 496 -68.62 0.62 -27.34
CA ALA A 496 -69.39 1.21 -26.25
C ALA A 496 -69.66 2.69 -26.59
N ASP A 497 -70.70 2.91 -27.40
CA ASP A 497 -71.43 4.18 -27.52
C ASP A 497 -72.89 3.85 -27.11
N GLY A 498 -73.57 4.55 -26.23
CA GLY A 498 -73.23 5.76 -25.49
C GLY A 498 -74.18 5.90 -24.30
N ALA A 499 -73.66 6.55 -23.26
CA ALA A 499 -74.39 6.95 -22.06
C ALA A 499 -75.51 7.94 -22.41
N GLY A 500 -76.60 7.84 -21.65
CA GLY A 500 -77.72 8.77 -21.73
C GLY A 500 -77.32 10.20 -21.39
N THR A 501 -77.95 11.12 -22.11
CA THR A 501 -78.02 12.53 -21.76
C THR A 501 -79.40 12.76 -21.14
N GLN A 502 -79.43 13.08 -19.85
CA GLN A 502 -80.56 13.81 -19.26
C GLN A 502 -80.40 15.28 -19.64
N ASP A 503 -81.46 15.90 -20.16
CA ASP A 503 -81.78 17.28 -19.79
C ASP A 503 -83.29 17.54 -19.89
N THR A 504 -83.73 18.33 -18.93
CA THR A 504 -85.09 18.69 -18.51
C THR A 504 -85.83 19.60 -19.48
N ASN A 505 -87.15 19.43 -19.66
CA ASN A 505 -88.18 20.38 -19.22
C ASN A 505 -89.60 20.07 -19.76
N SER A 506 -90.54 20.00 -18.82
CA SER A 506 -91.85 20.67 -18.79
C SER A 506 -92.71 20.72 -20.07
N THR A 507 -93.81 19.96 -20.12
CA THR A 507 -95.17 20.46 -19.85
C THR A 507 -96.12 19.30 -19.58
#